data_AF-A0A538CVY0-F1
#
_entry.id   AF-A0A538CVY0-F1
#
_cell.length_a   1.000
_cell.length_b   1.000
_cell.length_c   1.000
_cell.angle_alpha   90.00
_cell.angle_beta   90.00
_cell.angle_gamma   90.00
#
_symmetry.space_group_name_H-M   'P 1'
#
loop_
_entity.id
_entity.type
_entity.pdbx_description
1 polymer ?
#
loop_
_entity_poly.entity_id
_entity_poly.type
_entity_poly.pdbx_seq_one_letter_code
_entity_poly.pdbx_strand_id
1 'polypeptide(L)'
;MAIAYLIAVTTAAWIANSDRYDAPALYVHSVIPIAFAFAFTHYFTYILFEGQDVIRLLSDPFGRNWNLFGTVDYVINFNVVSFTTIGCTKIIAIITGHVIALIVAHDRAVDDGDQGVRSQIPMLVVTAAYTTTAMLLLLP
;
A
#
# COMPACT_ATOMS: atom_id res chain seq x y z
N MET A 1 9.68 -0.16 8.62
CA MET A 1 9.23 0.75 7.53
C MET A 1 9.80 2.15 7.66
N ALA A 2 9.67 2.84 8.80
CA ALA A 2 10.26 4.18 8.98
C ALA A 2 11.78 4.24 8.75
N ILE A 3 12.53 3.23 9.23
CA ILE A 3 14.00 3.16 9.05
C ILE A 3 14.38 2.95 7.58
N ALA A 4 13.68 2.06 6.87
CA ALA A 4 13.93 1.82 5.45
C ALA A 4 13.63 3.07 4.59
N TYR A 5 12.57 3.80 4.94
CA TYR A 5 12.23 5.08 4.31
C TYR A 5 13.31 6.15 4.55
N LEU A 6 13.78 6.29 5.79
CA LEU A 6 14.86 7.22 6.14
C LEU A 6 16.18 6.87 5.42
N ILE A 7 16.51 5.58 5.28
CA ILE A 7 17.69 5.13 4.54
C ILE A 7 17.55 5.49 3.05
N ALA A 8 16.38 5.23 2.44
CA ALA A 8 16.13 5.54 1.05
C ALA A 8 16.18 7.05 0.76
N VAL A 9 15.61 7.87 1.66
CA VAL A 9 15.60 9.34 1.52
C VAL A 9 17.00 9.92 1.71
N THR A 10 17.78 9.43 2.69
CA THR A 10 19.15 9.92 2.92
C THR A 10 20.10 9.52 1.79
N THR A 11 19.99 8.30 1.25
CA THR A 11 20.77 7.89 0.08
C THR A 11 20.37 8.64 -1.19
N ALA A 12 19.08 8.91 -1.41
CA ALA A 12 18.64 9.73 -2.54
C ALA A 12 19.14 11.18 -2.43
N ALA A 13 19.08 11.79 -1.23
CA ALA A 13 19.60 13.13 -0.97
C ALA A 13 21.12 13.23 -1.16
N TRP A 14 21.85 12.18 -0.73
CA TRP A 14 23.30 12.08 -0.91
C TRP A 14 23.70 11.95 -2.39
N ILE A 15 22.97 11.14 -3.17
CA ILE A 15 23.20 10.99 -4.63
C ILE A 15 22.84 12.27 -5.39
N ALA A 16 21.84 13.02 -4.93
CA ALA A 16 21.38 14.26 -5.56
C ALA A 16 22.25 15.50 -5.22
N ASN A 17 23.30 15.35 -4.38
CA ASN A 17 24.19 16.44 -3.93
C ASN A 17 23.42 17.71 -3.50
N SER A 18 22.28 17.51 -2.86
CA SER A 18 21.30 18.55 -2.56
C SER A 18 21.42 18.95 -1.08
N ASP A 19 21.88 20.16 -0.78
CA ASP A 19 21.99 20.72 0.58
C ASP A 19 20.63 21.01 1.27
N ARG A 20 19.54 20.38 0.83
CA ARG A 20 18.18 20.69 1.31
C ARG A 20 17.66 19.62 2.26
N TYR A 21 17.74 19.95 3.55
CA TYR A 21 17.07 19.25 4.66
C TYR A 21 15.54 19.11 4.50
N ASP A 22 14.92 19.77 3.51
CA ASP A 22 13.49 19.68 3.16
C ASP A 22 13.13 18.59 2.13
N ALA A 23 14.11 17.82 1.63
CA ALA A 23 13.88 16.74 0.67
C ALA A 23 12.75 15.75 1.08
N PRO A 24 12.57 15.35 2.35
CA PRO A 24 11.53 14.39 2.72
C PRO A 24 10.12 14.89 2.39
N ALA A 25 9.82 16.16 2.65
CA ALA A 25 8.49 16.75 2.43
C ALA A 25 8.12 16.82 0.94
N LEU A 26 9.11 17.04 0.07
CA LEU A 26 8.90 17.06 -1.39
C LEU A 26 8.50 15.68 -1.95
N TYR A 27 9.04 14.60 -1.40
CA TYR A 27 8.78 13.23 -1.90
C TYR A 27 7.62 12.52 -1.20
N VAL A 28 6.99 13.12 -0.18
CA VAL A 28 5.81 12.51 0.49
C VAL A 28 4.71 12.16 -0.51
N HIS A 29 4.46 13.03 -1.50
CA HIS A 29 3.38 12.85 -2.46
C HIS A 29 3.58 11.67 -3.42
N SER A 30 4.82 11.31 -3.75
CA SER A 30 5.09 10.11 -4.57
C SER A 30 5.02 8.81 -3.75
N VAL A 31 5.16 8.89 -2.43
CA VAL A 31 5.15 7.74 -1.52
C VAL A 31 3.73 7.35 -1.10
N ILE A 32 2.81 8.32 -1.03
CA ILE A 32 1.41 8.10 -0.64
C ILE A 32 0.72 7.01 -1.48
N PRO A 33 0.80 6.99 -2.83
CA PRO A 33 0.12 5.98 -3.64
C PRO A 33 0.64 4.55 -3.38
N ILE A 34 1.96 4.38 -3.23
CA ILE A 34 2.57 3.08 -2.92
C ILE A 34 2.19 2.62 -1.52
N ALA A 35 2.24 3.51 -0.53
CA ALA A 35 1.87 3.18 0.84
C ALA A 35 0.40 2.74 0.93
N PHE A 36 -0.49 3.44 0.23
CA PHE A 36 -1.90 3.06 0.14
C PHE A 36 -2.10 1.69 -0.52
N ALA A 37 -1.48 1.45 -1.67
CA ALA A 37 -1.60 0.16 -2.36
C ALA A 37 -1.08 -1.01 -1.52
N PHE A 38 0.00 -0.80 -0.76
CA PHE A 38 0.51 -1.79 0.18
C PHE A 38 -0.48 -2.04 1.31
N ALA A 39 -0.98 -1.00 1.98
CA ALA A 39 -1.95 -1.13 3.06
C ALA A 39 -3.22 -1.84 2.57
N PHE A 40 -3.76 -1.42 1.42
CA PHE A 40 -4.91 -2.06 0.80
C PHE A 40 -4.64 -3.55 0.58
N THR A 41 -3.54 -3.90 -0.06
CA THR A 41 -3.18 -5.29 -0.36
C THR A 41 -3.03 -6.16 0.89
N HIS A 42 -2.46 -5.59 1.96
CA HIS A 42 -2.30 -6.29 3.23
C HIS A 42 -3.64 -6.54 3.94
N TYR A 43 -4.49 -5.52 4.00
CA TYR A 43 -5.75 -5.58 4.74
C TYR A 43 -6.95 -6.06 3.91
N PHE A 44 -6.83 -6.21 2.58
CA PHE A 44 -7.95 -6.58 1.72
C PHE A 44 -8.64 -7.88 2.14
N THR A 45 -7.87 -8.91 2.49
CA THR A 45 -8.40 -10.19 2.96
C THR A 45 -9.11 -10.07 4.31
N TYR A 46 -8.58 -9.21 5.19
CA TYR A 46 -9.21 -8.91 6.48
C TYR A 46 -10.55 -8.22 6.26
N ILE A 47 -10.61 -7.22 5.39
CA ILE A 47 -11.87 -6.54 5.01
C ILE A 47 -12.88 -7.53 4.44
N LEU A 48 -12.45 -8.49 3.61
CA LEU A 48 -13.35 -9.46 2.98
C LEU A 48 -13.91 -10.50 3.95
N PHE A 49 -13.13 -10.98 4.91
CA PHE A 49 -13.55 -12.06 5.80
C PHE A 49 -13.99 -11.55 7.16
N GLU A 50 -13.16 -10.79 7.86
CA GLU A 50 -13.49 -10.20 9.16
C GLU A 50 -14.54 -9.09 9.02
N GLY A 51 -14.60 -8.42 7.86
CA GLY A 51 -15.70 -7.49 7.57
C GLY A 51 -17.08 -8.17 7.54
N GLN A 52 -17.15 -9.48 7.29
CA GLN A 52 -18.42 -10.21 7.39
C GLN A 52 -18.89 -10.34 8.85
N ASP A 53 -17.97 -10.33 9.82
CA ASP A 53 -18.32 -10.41 11.25
C ASP A 53 -19.08 -9.17 11.73
N VAL A 54 -18.93 -8.04 11.02
CA VAL A 54 -19.74 -6.83 11.24
C VAL A 54 -21.23 -7.13 11.09
N ILE A 55 -21.63 -8.03 10.19
CA ILE A 55 -23.05 -8.42 9.98
C ILE A 55 -23.60 -9.12 11.22
N ARG A 56 -22.78 -9.94 11.87
CA ARG A 56 -23.12 -10.60 13.14
C ARG A 56 -23.21 -9.59 14.28
N LEU A 57 -22.20 -8.73 14.40
CA LEU A 57 -22.12 -7.67 15.42
C LEU A 57 -23.25 -6.63 15.30
N LEU A 58 -23.74 -6.35 14.09
CA LEU A 58 -24.88 -5.45 13.88
C LEU A 58 -26.19 -6.02 14.43
N SER A 59 -26.35 -7.36 14.43
CA SER A 59 -27.52 -8.00 15.03
C SER A 59 -27.50 -7.96 16.56
N ASP A 60 -26.32 -8.09 17.18
CA ASP A 60 -26.15 -8.02 18.63
C ASP A 60 -24.96 -7.13 19.08
N PRO A 61 -25.07 -5.80 18.95
CA PRO A 61 -23.94 -4.89 19.21
C PRO A 61 -23.56 -4.81 20.69
N PHE A 62 -24.45 -5.21 21.59
CA PHE A 62 -24.24 -5.14 23.05
C PHE A 62 -24.09 -6.52 23.71
N GLY A 63 -24.06 -7.62 22.93
CA GLY A 63 -23.95 -8.98 23.47
C GLY A 63 -25.14 -9.38 24.34
N ARG A 64 -26.33 -8.85 24.06
CA ARG A 64 -27.57 -9.08 24.82
C ARG A 64 -28.42 -10.20 24.23
N ASN A 65 -27.89 -10.99 23.30
CA ASN A 65 -28.62 -11.96 22.48
C ASN A 65 -29.77 -11.32 21.70
N TRP A 66 -29.62 -10.05 21.33
CA TRP A 66 -30.57 -9.41 20.43
C TRP A 66 -30.36 -9.97 19.04
N ASN A 67 -31.45 -10.34 18.37
CA ASN A 67 -31.39 -10.84 16.99
C ASN A 67 -32.07 -9.84 16.06
N LEU A 68 -31.55 -8.61 16.02
CA LEU A 68 -32.20 -7.47 15.36
C LEU A 68 -32.42 -7.73 13.86
N PHE A 69 -31.49 -8.43 13.19
CA PHE A 69 -31.57 -8.71 11.76
C PHE A 69 -31.63 -10.21 11.42
N GLY A 70 -31.74 -11.09 12.42
CA GLY A 70 -31.72 -12.54 12.16
C GLY A 70 -30.32 -13.13 11.94
N THR A 71 -29.25 -12.35 12.13
CA THR A 71 -27.88 -12.71 11.68
C THR A 71 -26.89 -13.00 12.81
N VAL A 72 -27.35 -13.26 14.04
CA VAL A 72 -26.46 -13.59 15.18
C VAL A 72 -25.66 -14.86 14.95
N ASP A 73 -26.21 -15.82 14.21
CA ASP A 73 -25.55 -17.08 13.84
C ASP A 73 -24.83 -17.01 12.47
N TYR A 74 -24.62 -15.80 11.94
CA TYR A 74 -23.92 -15.62 10.66
C TYR A 74 -22.48 -16.11 10.78
N VAL A 75 -22.13 -17.13 9.97
CA VAL A 75 -20.78 -17.70 9.89
C VAL A 75 -20.03 -17.07 8.73
N ILE A 76 -18.78 -16.68 8.95
CA ILE A 76 -17.89 -16.14 7.91
C ILE A 76 -17.77 -17.15 6.77
N ASN A 77 -18.13 -16.72 5.57
CA ASN A 77 -18.01 -17.51 4.37
C ASN A 77 -16.67 -17.23 3.67
N PHE A 78 -15.72 -18.16 3.80
CA PHE A 78 -14.42 -18.08 3.14
C PHE A 78 -14.48 -18.33 1.63
N ASN A 79 -15.59 -18.85 1.10
CA ASN A 79 -15.80 -19.10 -0.32
C ASN A 79 -16.51 -17.94 -1.04
N VAL A 80 -16.74 -16.81 -0.37
CA VAL A 80 -17.41 -15.64 -0.96
C VAL A 80 -16.62 -15.08 -2.17
N VAL A 81 -15.29 -15.19 -2.14
CA VAL A 81 -14.38 -14.80 -3.23
C VAL A 81 -13.30 -15.85 -3.37
N SER A 82 -12.99 -16.27 -4.60
CA SER A 82 -11.95 -17.27 -4.85
C SER A 82 -10.54 -16.75 -4.51
N PHE A 83 -9.64 -17.64 -4.10
CA PHE A 83 -8.23 -17.31 -3.86
C PHE A 83 -7.58 -16.66 -5.09
N THR A 84 -7.92 -17.12 -6.29
CA THR A 84 -7.43 -16.54 -7.55
C THR A 84 -7.88 -15.09 -7.70
N THR A 85 -9.14 -14.79 -7.43
CA THR A 85 -9.67 -13.42 -7.52
C THR A 85 -9.00 -12.51 -6.49
N ILE A 86 -8.83 -12.98 -5.24
CA ILE A 86 -8.12 -12.22 -4.19
C ILE A 86 -6.70 -11.89 -4.64
N GLY A 87 -5.97 -12.88 -5.16
CA GLY A 87 -4.62 -12.70 -5.68
C GLY A 87 -4.57 -11.69 -6.83
N CYS A 88 -5.44 -11.85 -7.84
CA CYS A 88 -5.50 -10.92 -8.98
C CYS A 88 -5.80 -9.49 -8.55
N THR A 89 -6.77 -9.26 -7.66
CA THR A 89 -7.10 -7.93 -7.14
C THR A 89 -5.92 -7.29 -6.43
N LYS A 90 -5.22 -8.04 -5.58
CA LYS A 90 -4.02 -7.58 -4.86
C LYS A 90 -2.89 -7.19 -5.82
N ILE A 91 -2.64 -8.02 -6.84
CA ILE A 91 -1.61 -7.76 -7.85
C ILE A 91 -1.94 -6.48 -8.63
N ILE A 92 -3.17 -6.35 -9.12
CA ILE A 92 -3.61 -5.16 -9.86
C ILE A 92 -3.47 -3.90 -8.98
N ALA A 93 -3.90 -3.95 -7.72
CA ALA A 93 -3.79 -2.83 -6.80
C ALA A 93 -2.33 -2.37 -6.60
N ILE A 94 -1.40 -3.31 -6.41
CA ILE A 94 0.04 -2.99 -6.29
C ILE A 94 0.58 -2.36 -7.57
N ILE A 95 0.28 -2.93 -8.74
CA ILE A 95 0.77 -2.42 -10.02
C ILE A 95 0.24 -1.00 -10.26
N THR A 96 -1.06 -0.77 -10.07
CA THR A 96 -1.66 0.56 -10.23
C THR A 96 -1.05 1.58 -9.27
N GLY A 97 -0.85 1.21 -8.00
CA GLY A 97 -0.19 2.10 -7.02
C GLY A 97 1.23 2.50 -7.43
N HIS A 98 1.99 1.56 -8.02
CA HIS A 98 3.34 1.82 -8.53
C HIS A 98 3.34 2.74 -9.75
N VAL A 99 2.43 2.50 -10.70
CA VAL A 99 2.31 3.34 -11.90
C VAL A 99 1.97 4.78 -11.51
N ILE A 100 1.02 5.00 -10.59
CA ILE A 100 0.66 6.34 -10.11
C ILE A 100 1.84 6.99 -9.40
N ALA A 101 2.53 6.27 -8.51
CA ALA A 101 3.71 6.79 -7.83
C ALA A 101 4.83 7.18 -8.80
N LEU A 102 5.05 6.39 -9.85
CA LEU A 102 6.05 6.67 -10.88
C LEU A 102 5.69 7.92 -11.69
N ILE A 103 4.42 8.10 -12.06
CA ILE A 103 3.95 9.29 -12.77
C ILE A 103 4.20 10.55 -11.90
N VAL A 104 3.80 10.50 -10.63
CA VAL A 104 3.99 11.63 -9.69
C VAL A 104 5.48 11.94 -9.49
N ALA A 105 6.33 10.91 -9.36
CA ALA A 105 7.77 11.08 -9.27
C ALA A 105 8.39 11.62 -10.58
N HIS A 106 7.83 11.24 -11.72
CA HIS A 106 8.27 11.70 -13.03
C HIS A 106 7.98 13.18 -13.23
N ASP A 107 6.73 13.59 -13.02
CA ASP A 107 6.31 14.98 -13.16
C ASP A 107 7.13 15.91 -12.25
N ARG A 108 7.42 15.46 -11.02
CA ARG A 108 8.24 16.24 -10.09
C ARG A 108 9.70 16.38 -10.53
N ALA A 109 10.28 15.33 -11.10
CA ALA A 109 11.66 15.37 -11.57
C ALA A 109 11.83 16.26 -12.81
N VAL A 110 10.80 16.32 -13.68
CA VAL A 110 10.78 17.21 -14.84
C VAL A 110 10.73 18.68 -14.38
N ASP A 111 9.96 19.00 -13.35
CA ASP A 111 9.91 20.35 -12.76
C ASP A 111 11.25 20.81 -12.14
N ASP A 112 12.08 19.89 -11.63
CA ASP A 112 13.35 20.19 -10.93
C ASP A 112 14.59 20.21 -11.86
N GLY A 113 14.43 19.91 -13.16
CA GLY A 113 15.51 19.92 -14.15
C GLY A 113 16.50 18.76 -14.03
N ASP A 114 17.75 18.97 -14.46
CA ASP A 114 18.78 17.93 -14.67
C ASP A 114 19.16 17.15 -13.39
N GLN A 115 18.94 17.74 -12.21
CA GLN A 115 19.15 17.11 -10.90
C GLN A 115 17.99 16.19 -10.48
N GLY A 116 16.76 16.50 -10.91
CA GLY A 116 15.57 15.69 -10.65
C GLY A 116 15.65 14.32 -11.31
N VAL A 117 16.14 14.25 -12.55
CA VAL A 117 16.26 12.99 -13.32
C VAL A 117 17.24 12.00 -12.68
N ARG A 118 18.36 12.47 -12.12
CA ARG A 118 19.34 11.60 -11.44
C ARG A 118 18.79 10.97 -10.16
N SER A 119 17.86 11.65 -9.49
CA SER A 119 17.20 11.13 -8.28
C SER A 119 16.17 10.02 -8.55
N GLN A 120 15.71 9.88 -9.81
CA GLN A 120 14.74 8.84 -10.19
C GLN A 120 15.33 7.42 -10.18
N ILE A 121 16.60 7.27 -10.58
CA ILE A 121 17.25 5.95 -10.66
C ILE A 121 17.29 5.24 -9.30
N PRO A 122 17.80 5.86 -8.22
CA PRO A 122 17.81 5.20 -6.91
C PRO A 122 16.40 4.93 -6.37
N MET A 123 15.42 5.82 -6.60
CA MET A 123 14.05 5.59 -6.15
C MET A 123 13.38 4.42 -6.90
N LEU A 124 13.64 4.28 -8.20
CA LEU A 124 13.16 3.17 -9.03
C LEU A 124 13.72 1.83 -8.52
N VAL A 125 15.02 1.78 -8.22
CA VAL A 125 15.69 0.58 -7.71
C VAL A 125 15.11 0.18 -6.35
N VAL A 126 14.97 1.13 -5.42
CA VAL A 126 14.39 0.88 -4.09
C VAL A 126 12.96 0.35 -4.22
N THR A 127 12.16 0.97 -5.08
CA THR A 127 10.77 0.60 -5.27
C THR A 127 10.63 -0.79 -5.90
N ALA A 128 11.42 -1.11 -6.94
CA ALA A 128 11.43 -2.42 -7.59
C ALA A 128 11.92 -3.54 -6.65
N ALA A 129 12.98 -3.28 -5.87
CA ALA A 129 13.46 -4.21 -4.86
C ALA A 129 12.38 -4.45 -3.79
N TYR A 130 11.68 -3.39 -3.36
CA TYR A 130 10.59 -3.49 -2.41
C TYR A 130 9.40 -4.28 -2.96
N THR A 131 8.98 -4.07 -4.22
CA THR A 131 7.88 -4.83 -4.82
C THR A 131 8.22 -6.30 -4.99
N THR A 132 9.45 -6.60 -5.42
CA THR A 132 9.91 -7.98 -5.57
C THR A 132 9.90 -8.69 -4.22
N THR A 133 10.39 -8.01 -3.18
CA THR A 133 10.37 -8.53 -1.79
C THR A 133 8.95 -8.67 -1.25
N ALA A 134 8.07 -7.70 -1.52
CA ALA A 134 6.68 -7.71 -1.10
C ALA A 134 5.90 -8.84 -1.79
N MET A 135 6.09 -9.06 -3.09
CA MET A 135 5.50 -10.21 -3.79
C MET A 135 6.03 -11.53 -3.25
N LEU A 136 7.32 -11.63 -2.93
CA LEU A 136 7.89 -12.82 -2.29
C LEU A 136 7.26 -13.10 -0.91
N LEU A 137 7.05 -12.05 -0.10
CA LEU A 137 6.41 -12.15 1.22
C LEU A 137 4.90 -12.35 1.17
N LEU A 138 4.25 -11.94 0.07
CA LEU A 138 2.81 -12.14 -0.17
C LEU A 138 2.52 -13.49 -0.85
N LEU A 139 3.57 -14.22 -1.26
CA LEU A 139 3.54 -15.57 -1.78
C LEU A 139 3.97 -16.63 -0.74
N PRO A 140 3.31 -16.76 0.42
CA PRO A 140 3.26 -18.02 1.18
C PRO A 140 1.94 -18.76 1.00
#